data_AF-A0A7Z9ISK9-F1
#
_entry.id   AF-A0A7Z9ISK9-F1
#
_cell.length_a   1.000
_cell.length_b   1.000
_cell.length_c   1.000
_cell.angle_alpha   90.00
_cell.angle_beta   90.00
_cell.angle_gamma   90.00
#
_symmetry.space_group_name_H-M   'P 1'
#
loop_
_entity.id
_entity.type
_entity.pdbx_description
1 polymer ?
#
loop_
_entity_poly.entity_id
_entity_poly.type
_entity_poly.pdbx_seq_one_letter_code
_entity_poly.pdbx_strand_id
1 'polypeptide(L)'
;MELLRQILFSLIILTLSDAIAQELDYGLTLEKKSVVILPGQDAENPRSISSRVTSIVSAKAVELGRFNVIDRTQIESILAEQKLQLSGIVDENQIVELGNLAAADEALLVKIITFGQRGVPPKEKETEKDEEENDYDENLFEWIIKESVTAVIDKKLEDVERHPNNIQTIIQAEVRLLNIESGTSQNSFRITATHTGGNKTASLNRALNQLSWQIGRNLREFYMIASEVIEKDGNDITILTGSDMGLEEGTIFEVNSPDREKTYKGRVIALPGKPRALAKLTNIGENTSTARIIRQWKKVKAGHRANEMIHDPTATAYGIKTRNGSNFSLNAKLWWSPFKKITTAVTGEIGSIKDTRGEDDVLLGLGMEFKTKLLDIKKFQFSSGISLPLNYFAKIDDSTNYVSQSFINPSINLTTSIILHRKRDLFISLQYVIRNNDDNWEYSETIKNEDDPDDPTYDVIYYPAVWDEGKGIPRLNTKGLYITIGMRFFDY
;
A
#
# COMPACT_ATOMS: atom_id res chain seq x y z
N MET A 1 -9.21 29.14 24.67
CA MET A 1 -8.67 29.78 23.44
C MET A 1 -7.16 29.61 23.32
N GLU A 2 -6.38 29.80 24.39
CA GLU A 2 -4.92 29.63 24.39
C GLU A 2 -4.44 28.18 24.25
N LEU A 3 -5.08 27.25 24.96
CA LEU A 3 -4.85 25.80 24.84
C LEU A 3 -5.17 25.26 23.43
N LEU A 4 -6.23 25.77 22.79
CA LEU A 4 -6.62 25.41 21.42
C LEU A 4 -5.57 25.87 20.39
N ARG A 5 -4.95 27.03 20.64
CA ARG A 5 -3.89 27.58 19.78
C ARG A 5 -2.57 26.84 19.96
N GLN A 6 -2.26 26.36 21.16
CA GLN A 6 -1.09 25.52 21.44
C GLN A 6 -1.23 24.11 20.86
N ILE A 7 -2.42 23.50 20.93
CA ILE A 7 -2.70 22.19 20.32
C ILE A 7 -2.70 22.25 18.78
N LEU A 8 -3.22 23.34 18.19
CA LEU A 8 -3.10 23.57 16.74
C LEU A 8 -1.64 23.79 16.30
N PHE A 9 -0.82 24.46 17.11
CA PHE A 9 0.60 24.66 16.80
C PHE A 9 1.41 23.38 16.97
N SER A 10 1.09 22.52 17.93
CA SER A 10 1.80 21.24 18.13
C SER A 10 1.45 20.20 17.04
N LEU A 11 0.21 20.16 16.55
CA LEU A 11 -0.16 19.29 15.40
C LEU A 11 0.46 19.73 14.06
N ILE A 12 0.84 21.01 13.91
CA ILE A 12 1.46 21.52 12.68
C ILE A 12 2.95 21.14 12.60
N ILE A 13 3.61 20.86 13.74
CA ILE A 13 5.07 20.64 13.81
C ILE A 13 5.46 19.17 13.58
N LEU A 14 4.54 18.21 13.70
CA LEU A 14 4.81 16.77 13.57
C LEU A 14 4.76 16.20 12.14
N THR A 15 4.87 17.05 11.09
CA THR A 15 4.84 16.59 9.67
C THR A 15 6.06 16.99 8.84
N LEU A 16 7.19 17.34 9.48
CA LEU A 16 8.46 17.53 8.81
C LEU A 16 9.29 16.25 8.93
N SER A 17 8.87 15.20 8.23
CA SER A 17 9.78 14.11 7.90
C SER A 17 10.53 14.49 6.63
N ASP A 18 11.85 14.43 6.75
CA ASP A 18 12.83 14.75 5.71
C ASP A 18 12.56 13.95 4.44
N ALA A 19 12.42 14.67 3.32
CA ALA A 19 12.54 14.08 2.01
C ALA A 19 14.02 13.79 1.78
N ILE A 20 14.44 12.54 2.00
CA ILE A 20 15.64 12.01 1.37
C ILE A 20 15.36 12.04 -0.13
N ALA A 21 15.94 13.00 -0.83
CA ALA A 21 15.97 12.98 -2.27
C ALA A 21 16.92 11.84 -2.68
N GLN A 22 16.36 10.73 -3.14
CA GLN A 22 17.11 9.81 -3.99
C GLN A 22 17.48 10.57 -5.26
N GLU A 23 18.77 10.69 -5.54
CA GLU A 23 19.27 11.05 -6.87
C GLU A 23 18.86 9.93 -7.83
N LEU A 24 17.80 10.16 -8.59
CA LEU A 24 17.48 9.35 -9.76
C LEU A 24 18.30 9.91 -10.93
N ASP A 25 18.94 9.05 -11.71
CA ASP A 25 19.59 9.43 -12.95
C ASP A 25 18.54 9.99 -13.94
N TYR A 26 18.59 11.29 -14.23
CA TYR A 26 17.48 12.08 -14.81
C TYR A 26 17.48 12.12 -16.36
N GLY A 27 17.91 11.03 -16.99
CA GLY A 27 17.73 10.83 -18.44
C GLY A 27 16.27 10.53 -18.79
N LEU A 28 15.80 10.99 -19.96
CA LEU A 28 14.53 10.49 -20.50
C LEU A 28 14.67 9.00 -20.81
N THR A 29 13.68 8.20 -20.41
CA THR A 29 13.60 6.79 -20.77
C THR A 29 13.06 6.67 -22.19
N LEU A 30 13.94 6.81 -23.18
CA LEU A 30 13.58 6.81 -24.60
C LEU A 30 13.52 5.42 -25.21
N GLU A 31 14.30 4.48 -24.68
CA GLU A 31 14.42 3.12 -25.20
C GLU A 31 14.46 2.12 -24.05
N LYS A 32 14.04 0.88 -24.32
CA LYS A 32 14.18 -0.22 -23.36
C LYS A 32 15.64 -0.62 -23.24
N LYS A 33 16.08 -0.86 -22.00
CA LYS A 33 17.35 -1.55 -21.79
C LYS A 33 17.24 -3.01 -22.20
N SER A 34 18.28 -3.52 -22.85
CA SER A 34 18.43 -4.94 -23.09
C SER A 34 18.90 -5.62 -21.81
N VAL A 35 18.11 -6.59 -21.34
CA VAL A 35 18.37 -7.29 -20.08
C VAL A 35 18.51 -8.77 -20.33
N VAL A 36 19.63 -9.32 -19.90
CA VAL A 36 19.87 -10.77 -19.88
C VAL A 36 19.51 -11.32 -18.50
N ILE A 37 18.82 -12.46 -18.45
CA ILE A 37 18.50 -13.12 -17.18
C ILE A 37 19.40 -14.32 -17.03
N LEU A 38 20.30 -14.25 -16.05
CA LEU A 38 21.32 -15.24 -15.88
C LEU A 38 20.73 -16.52 -15.27
N PRO A 39 21.20 -17.69 -15.71
CA PRO A 39 20.83 -18.95 -15.07
C PRO A 39 21.25 -18.92 -13.60
N GLY A 40 20.32 -19.24 -12.70
CA GLY A 40 20.65 -19.41 -11.29
C GLY A 40 21.43 -20.71 -11.04
N GLN A 41 21.77 -20.98 -9.78
CA GLN A 41 22.39 -22.24 -9.36
C GLN A 41 21.55 -23.46 -9.80
N ASP A 42 22.20 -24.58 -10.15
CA ASP A 42 21.55 -25.80 -10.65
C ASP A 42 20.59 -25.59 -11.84
N ALA A 43 20.98 -24.74 -12.79
CA ALA A 43 20.18 -24.40 -13.97
C ALA A 43 19.81 -25.61 -14.84
N GLU A 44 20.62 -26.68 -14.80
CA GLU A 44 20.38 -27.95 -15.49
C GLU A 44 19.15 -28.70 -14.95
N ASN A 45 18.69 -28.38 -13.74
CA ASN A 45 17.51 -28.98 -13.13
C ASN A 45 16.33 -27.98 -13.13
N PRO A 46 15.35 -28.12 -14.05
CA PRO A 46 14.18 -27.23 -14.12
C PRO A 46 13.30 -27.29 -12.86
N ARG A 47 13.42 -28.36 -12.05
CA ARG A 47 12.65 -28.50 -10.81
C ARG A 47 13.30 -27.79 -9.64
N SER A 48 14.57 -27.37 -9.75
CA SER A 48 15.27 -26.62 -8.70
C SER A 48 14.55 -25.31 -8.38
N ILE A 49 14.64 -24.88 -7.12
CA ILE A 49 13.99 -23.63 -6.70
C ILE A 49 14.62 -22.43 -7.40
N SER A 50 15.93 -22.46 -7.58
CA SER A 50 16.67 -21.49 -8.36
C SER A 50 16.11 -21.34 -9.79
N SER A 51 15.90 -22.44 -10.51
CA SER A 51 15.29 -22.43 -11.86
C SER A 51 13.86 -21.90 -11.87
N ARG A 52 13.05 -22.25 -10.86
CA ARG A 52 11.66 -21.77 -10.73
C ARG A 52 11.60 -20.26 -10.45
N VAL A 53 12.40 -19.76 -9.52
CA VAL A 53 12.46 -18.33 -9.19
C VAL A 53 13.02 -17.53 -10.38
N THR A 54 14.06 -18.03 -11.05
CA THR A 54 14.61 -17.41 -12.28
C THR A 54 13.55 -17.34 -13.38
N SER A 55 12.77 -18.40 -13.57
CA SER A 55 11.64 -18.40 -14.53
C SER A 55 10.57 -17.36 -14.18
N ILE A 56 10.29 -17.14 -12.88
CA ILE A 56 9.34 -16.11 -12.45
C ILE A 56 9.91 -14.71 -12.73
N VAL A 57 11.20 -14.47 -12.47
CA VAL A 57 11.87 -13.20 -12.81
C VAL A 57 11.78 -12.95 -14.31
N SER A 58 12.04 -13.96 -15.14
CA SER A 58 11.92 -13.86 -16.60
C SER A 58 10.49 -13.57 -17.06
N ALA A 59 9.52 -14.35 -16.59
CA ALA A 59 8.12 -14.13 -16.93
C ALA A 59 7.66 -12.72 -16.53
N LYS A 60 8.04 -12.23 -15.33
CA LYS A 60 7.69 -10.89 -14.87
C LYS A 60 8.40 -9.78 -15.61
N ALA A 61 9.66 -9.96 -15.99
CA ALA A 61 10.37 -9.00 -16.83
C ALA A 61 9.69 -8.87 -18.22
N VAL A 62 9.31 -10.00 -18.83
CA VAL A 62 8.58 -10.00 -20.12
C VAL A 62 7.18 -9.38 -19.96
N GLU A 63 6.43 -9.76 -18.92
CA GLU A 63 5.08 -9.25 -18.63
C GLU A 63 5.07 -7.74 -18.42
N LEU A 64 6.09 -7.19 -17.74
CA LEU A 64 6.22 -5.75 -17.55
C LEU A 64 6.39 -4.97 -18.85
N GLY A 65 6.92 -5.60 -19.91
CA GLY A 65 7.12 -4.96 -21.21
C GLY A 65 8.16 -3.84 -21.22
N ARG A 66 8.94 -3.66 -20.13
CA ARG A 66 9.93 -2.56 -19.96
C ARG A 66 11.34 -2.91 -20.41
N PHE A 67 11.56 -4.17 -20.75
CA PHE A 67 12.87 -4.73 -21.07
C PHE A 67 12.85 -5.35 -22.46
N ASN A 68 13.97 -5.25 -23.16
CA ASN A 68 14.29 -6.20 -24.23
C ASN A 68 14.93 -7.42 -23.58
N VAL A 69 14.10 -8.36 -23.11
CA VAL A 69 14.59 -9.58 -22.46
C VAL A 69 15.20 -10.50 -23.52
N ILE A 70 16.47 -10.85 -23.35
CA ILE A 70 17.15 -11.79 -24.24
C ILE A 70 16.74 -13.23 -23.90
N ASP A 71 16.40 -14.01 -24.91
CA ASP A 71 15.92 -15.38 -24.75
C ASP A 71 16.99 -16.26 -24.09
N ARG A 72 16.59 -16.99 -23.06
CA ARG A 72 17.41 -17.96 -22.33
C ARG A 72 18.05 -19.01 -23.25
N THR A 73 17.37 -19.44 -24.31
CA THR A 73 17.88 -20.43 -25.26
C THR A 73 19.11 -19.93 -26.02
N GLN A 74 19.18 -18.62 -26.30
CA GLN A 74 20.36 -18.01 -26.92
C GLN A 74 21.55 -18.03 -25.95
N ILE A 75 21.31 -17.72 -24.68
CA ILE A 75 22.33 -17.78 -23.62
C ILE A 75 22.85 -19.22 -23.44
N GLU A 76 21.94 -20.21 -23.37
CA GLU A 76 22.32 -21.61 -23.21
C GLU A 76 23.16 -22.11 -24.40
N SER A 77 22.86 -21.65 -25.62
CA SER A 77 23.66 -21.96 -26.80
C SER A 77 25.07 -21.34 -26.75
N ILE A 78 25.18 -20.08 -26.31
CA ILE A 78 26.45 -19.37 -26.11
C ILE A 78 27.28 -20.07 -25.02
N LEU A 79 26.66 -20.43 -23.90
CA LEU A 79 27.31 -21.14 -22.78
C LEU A 79 27.82 -22.52 -23.19
N ALA A 80 27.02 -23.27 -23.95
CA ALA A 80 27.39 -24.59 -24.46
C ALA A 80 28.55 -24.51 -25.48
N GLU A 81 28.54 -23.50 -26.36
CA GLU A 81 29.59 -23.29 -27.37
C GLU A 81 30.93 -22.88 -26.74
N GLN A 82 30.90 -22.02 -25.72
CA GLN A 82 32.10 -21.55 -25.02
C GLN A 82 32.67 -22.55 -23.99
N LYS A 83 32.04 -23.73 -23.82
CA LYS A 83 32.42 -24.75 -22.82
C LYS A 83 32.57 -24.18 -21.40
N LEU A 84 31.83 -23.10 -21.08
CA LEU A 84 31.82 -22.53 -19.75
C LEU A 84 31.08 -23.50 -18.83
N GLN A 85 31.78 -24.10 -17.87
CA GLN A 85 31.17 -24.97 -16.89
C GLN A 85 30.43 -24.12 -15.86
N LEU A 86 29.11 -24.36 -15.70
CA LEU A 86 28.27 -23.76 -14.66
C LEU A 86 28.57 -24.38 -13.27
N SER A 87 29.84 -24.48 -12.87
CA SER A 87 30.20 -24.96 -11.54
C SER A 87 29.99 -23.85 -10.50
N GLY A 88 28.73 -23.60 -10.15
CA GLY A 88 28.29 -23.06 -8.85
C GLY A 88 28.66 -21.62 -8.48
N ILE A 89 29.59 -20.95 -9.16
CA ILE A 89 29.98 -19.57 -8.88
C ILE A 89 30.29 -18.91 -10.22
N VAL A 90 29.32 -18.21 -10.78
CA VAL A 90 29.60 -17.29 -11.89
C VAL A 90 30.37 -16.12 -11.28
N ASP A 91 31.67 -16.04 -11.56
CA ASP A 91 32.51 -14.91 -11.16
C ASP A 91 32.08 -13.65 -11.92
N GLU A 92 32.26 -12.47 -11.32
CA GLU A 92 31.86 -11.17 -11.91
C GLU A 92 32.45 -11.00 -13.33
N ASN A 93 33.65 -11.52 -13.57
CA ASN A 93 34.32 -11.51 -14.87
C ASN A 93 33.61 -12.38 -15.94
N GLN A 94 33.07 -13.55 -15.56
CA GLN A 94 32.31 -14.41 -16.48
C GLN A 94 30.94 -13.81 -16.82
N ILE A 95 30.36 -13.03 -15.91
CA ILE A 95 29.11 -12.30 -16.14
C ILE A 95 29.29 -11.20 -17.19
N VAL A 96 30.41 -10.47 -17.13
CA VAL A 96 30.77 -9.45 -18.12
C VAL A 96 30.94 -10.07 -19.50
N GLU A 97 31.67 -11.19 -19.61
CA GLU A 97 31.89 -11.88 -20.88
C GLU A 97 30.59 -12.40 -21.48
N LEU A 98 29.74 -13.03 -20.65
CA LEU A 98 28.44 -13.55 -21.08
C LEU A 98 27.46 -12.43 -21.49
N GLY A 99 27.44 -11.33 -20.76
CA GLY A 99 26.61 -10.17 -21.07
C GLY A 99 27.04 -9.47 -22.37
N ASN A 100 28.35 -9.32 -22.59
CA ASN A 100 28.90 -8.76 -23.82
C ASN A 100 28.56 -9.64 -25.03
N LEU A 101 28.63 -10.96 -24.89
CA LEU A 101 28.25 -11.91 -25.94
C LEU A 101 26.76 -11.88 -26.26
N ALA A 102 25.92 -11.67 -25.24
CA ALA A 102 24.49 -11.52 -25.41
C ALA A 102 24.10 -10.13 -25.97
N ALA A 103 25.02 -9.16 -26.06
CA ALA A 103 24.74 -7.77 -26.40
C ALA A 103 23.65 -7.13 -25.50
N ALA A 104 23.66 -7.48 -24.21
CA ALA A 104 22.79 -6.87 -23.21
C ALA A 104 23.50 -5.70 -22.50
N ASP A 105 22.71 -4.72 -22.05
CA ASP A 105 23.21 -3.58 -21.25
C ASP A 105 23.39 -4.00 -19.78
N GLU A 106 22.44 -4.81 -19.29
CA GLU A 106 22.36 -5.21 -17.88
C GLU A 106 21.99 -6.69 -17.74
N ALA A 107 22.38 -7.28 -16.60
CA ALA A 107 22.07 -8.66 -16.26
C ALA A 107 21.32 -8.78 -14.94
N LEU A 108 20.28 -9.63 -14.90
CA LEU A 108 19.58 -10.01 -13.68
C LEU A 108 20.09 -11.37 -13.19
N LEU A 109 20.64 -11.40 -11.99
CA LEU A 109 21.11 -12.62 -11.33
C LEU A 109 20.24 -12.96 -10.13
N VAL A 110 19.73 -14.19 -10.10
CA VAL A 110 18.97 -14.72 -8.95
C VAL A 110 19.90 -15.54 -8.06
N LYS A 111 19.98 -15.16 -6.79
CA LYS A 111 20.68 -15.91 -5.74
C LYS A 111 19.69 -16.41 -4.71
N ILE A 112 19.55 -17.74 -4.59
CA ILE A 112 18.79 -18.33 -3.49
C ILE A 112 19.62 -18.18 -2.22
N ILE A 113 19.04 -17.51 -1.21
CA ILE A 113 19.65 -17.36 0.12
C ILE A 113 19.22 -18.54 0.99
N THR A 114 17.95 -18.91 0.93
CA THR A 114 17.38 -19.95 1.78
C THR A 114 16.18 -20.60 1.09
N PHE A 115 16.09 -21.92 1.20
CA PHE A 115 14.92 -22.69 0.80
C PHE A 115 14.70 -23.87 1.75
N GLY A 116 13.46 -24.08 2.17
CA GLY A 116 13.10 -25.21 3.01
C GLY A 116 11.62 -25.58 2.89
N GLN A 117 11.32 -26.88 2.99
CA GLN A 117 9.96 -27.40 3.10
C GLN A 117 9.90 -28.50 4.16
N ARG A 118 8.92 -28.40 5.06
CA ARG A 118 8.72 -29.40 6.12
C ARG A 118 7.26 -29.44 6.55
N GLY A 119 6.75 -30.63 6.85
CA GLY A 119 5.45 -30.75 7.52
C GLY A 119 5.51 -30.32 8.97
N VAL A 120 4.58 -29.44 9.35
CA VAL A 120 4.44 -28.90 10.71
C VAL A 120 3.07 -29.26 11.27
N PRO A 121 2.94 -29.47 12.60
CA PRO A 121 1.64 -29.67 13.22
C PRO A 121 0.69 -28.51 12.85
N PRO A 122 -0.58 -28.79 12.50
CA PRO A 122 -1.55 -27.72 12.34
C PRO A 122 -1.68 -26.98 13.67
N LYS A 123 -1.72 -25.64 13.64
CA LYS A 123 -2.07 -24.86 14.84
C LYS A 123 -3.45 -25.34 15.30
N GLU A 124 -3.54 -25.80 16.55
CA GLU A 124 -4.83 -26.11 17.15
C GLU A 124 -5.70 -24.86 17.05
N LYS A 125 -7.00 -25.03 16.77
CA LYS A 125 -7.93 -23.91 16.88
C LYS A 125 -8.04 -23.62 18.37
N GLU A 126 -7.28 -22.64 18.85
CA GLU A 126 -7.45 -22.11 20.20
C GLU A 126 -8.91 -21.68 20.36
N THR A 127 -9.66 -22.44 21.15
CA THR A 127 -10.80 -21.91 21.88
C THR A 127 -10.28 -20.78 22.74
N GLU A 128 -10.92 -19.62 22.61
CA GLU A 128 -10.60 -18.35 23.26
C GLU A 128 -10.11 -18.51 24.70
N LYS A 129 -8.85 -18.10 24.94
CA LYS A 129 -8.30 -17.37 26.11
C LYS A 129 -6.81 -17.69 26.28
N ASP A 130 -5.97 -16.80 25.79
CA ASP A 130 -5.15 -15.91 26.63
C ASP A 130 -4.13 -15.20 25.72
N GLU A 131 -4.29 -13.88 25.64
CA GLU A 131 -3.34 -12.98 25.01
C GLU A 131 -2.07 -12.90 25.86
N GLU A 132 -1.07 -13.73 25.56
CA GLU A 132 0.32 -13.35 25.74
C GLU A 132 0.97 -13.16 24.37
N GLU A 133 1.09 -11.90 23.99
CA GLU A 133 1.98 -11.44 22.93
C GLU A 133 3.41 -11.93 23.18
N ASN A 134 4.00 -12.45 22.10
CA ASN A 134 5.41 -12.78 21.83
C ASN A 134 5.73 -14.28 21.83
N ASP A 135 5.26 -14.99 20.81
CA ASP A 135 6.00 -16.14 20.30
C ASP A 135 6.39 -15.84 18.84
N TYR A 136 7.60 -15.30 18.69
CA TYR A 136 8.25 -15.15 17.40
C TYR A 136 8.41 -16.55 16.78
N ASP A 137 8.19 -16.68 15.46
CA ASP A 137 8.42 -17.89 14.65
C ASP A 137 9.91 -18.35 14.68
N GLU A 138 10.44 -18.76 15.85
CA GLU A 138 11.85 -19.15 16.05
C GLU A 138 12.18 -20.53 15.46
N ASN A 139 11.19 -21.40 15.21
CA ASN A 139 11.45 -22.82 14.93
C ASN A 139 11.94 -23.18 13.52
N LEU A 140 11.69 -22.35 12.49
CA LEU A 140 12.10 -22.69 11.12
C LEU A 140 13.42 -22.01 10.71
N PHE A 141 13.68 -20.77 11.14
CA PHE A 141 14.97 -20.13 10.88
C PHE A 141 16.12 -20.77 11.66
N GLU A 142 15.90 -21.07 12.94
CA GLU A 142 16.90 -21.75 13.77
C GLU A 142 17.18 -23.16 13.23
N TRP A 143 16.16 -23.88 12.72
CA TRP A 143 16.34 -25.14 12.02
C TRP A 143 17.12 -24.98 10.70
N ILE A 144 16.82 -24.03 9.82
CA ILE A 144 17.57 -23.87 8.54
C ILE A 144 19.04 -23.62 8.84
N ILE A 145 19.34 -22.79 9.84
CA ILE A 145 20.70 -22.53 10.29
C ILE A 145 21.32 -23.81 10.86
N LYS A 146 20.62 -24.52 11.76
CA LYS A 146 21.09 -25.75 12.38
C LYS A 146 21.35 -26.84 11.35
N GLU A 147 20.41 -27.09 10.44
CA GLU A 147 20.48 -28.08 9.37
C GLU A 147 21.52 -27.74 8.32
N SER A 148 21.77 -26.47 8.00
CA SER A 148 22.89 -26.10 7.12
C SER A 148 24.25 -26.46 7.74
N VAL A 149 24.35 -26.48 9.08
CA VAL A 149 25.53 -26.93 9.83
C VAL A 149 25.53 -28.46 10.01
N THR A 150 24.38 -29.12 10.23
CA THR A 150 24.25 -30.58 10.35
C THR A 150 24.21 -31.35 9.03
N ALA A 151 23.92 -30.73 7.89
CA ALA A 151 23.88 -31.37 6.57
C ALA A 151 25.28 -31.83 6.10
N VAL A 152 26.35 -31.32 6.71
CA VAL A 152 27.71 -31.85 6.55
C VAL A 152 27.87 -33.20 7.27
N ILE A 153 26.96 -33.56 8.18
CA ILE A 153 27.08 -34.70 9.10
C ILE A 153 26.02 -35.79 8.85
N ASP A 154 24.75 -35.47 8.55
CA ASP A 154 23.66 -36.46 8.57
C ASP A 154 23.08 -36.82 7.18
N LYS A 155 23.83 -37.64 6.44
CA LYS A 155 23.36 -38.31 5.21
C LYS A 155 22.53 -39.57 5.48
N LYS A 156 21.85 -39.69 6.63
CA LYS A 156 21.39 -41.01 7.15
C LYS A 156 19.99 -41.12 7.76
N LEU A 157 19.10 -40.13 7.64
CA LEU A 157 17.74 -40.20 8.20
C LEU A 157 16.65 -39.77 7.20
N GLU A 158 16.53 -40.48 6.07
CA GLU A 158 15.26 -40.64 5.33
C GLU A 158 14.38 -41.62 6.14
N ASP A 159 13.04 -41.58 6.25
CA ASP A 159 12.09 -41.44 5.14
C ASP A 159 10.61 -41.40 5.64
N VAL A 160 10.20 -40.47 6.53
CA VAL A 160 8.76 -40.23 6.78
C VAL A 160 8.49 -38.75 7.07
N GLU A 161 7.83 -38.08 6.12
CA GLU A 161 7.36 -36.70 6.27
C GLU A 161 6.25 -36.64 7.34
N ARG A 162 6.57 -36.09 8.52
CA ARG A 162 5.55 -35.82 9.55
C ARG A 162 4.65 -34.68 9.05
N HIS A 163 3.33 -34.86 9.03
CA HIS A 163 2.31 -33.90 8.55
C HIS A 163 2.37 -33.58 7.04
N PRO A 164 2.14 -34.57 6.15
CA PRO A 164 2.26 -34.40 4.70
C PRO A 164 1.25 -33.43 4.06
N ASN A 165 0.18 -33.07 4.78
CA ASN A 165 -0.90 -32.18 4.32
C ASN A 165 -0.85 -30.78 4.95
N ASN A 166 0.16 -30.49 5.77
CA ASN A 166 0.36 -29.18 6.36
C ASN A 166 1.85 -28.78 6.28
N ILE A 167 2.31 -28.52 5.06
CA ILE A 167 3.71 -28.18 4.79
C ILE A 167 3.94 -26.68 4.98
N GLN A 168 4.94 -26.33 5.78
CA GLN A 168 5.54 -25.01 5.81
C GLN A 168 6.65 -24.93 4.75
N THR A 169 6.59 -23.88 3.92
CA THR A 169 7.59 -23.56 2.90
C THR A 169 8.16 -22.17 3.18
N ILE A 170 9.49 -22.04 3.17
CA ILE A 170 10.19 -20.75 3.21
C ILE A 170 11.09 -20.64 1.98
N ILE A 171 11.04 -19.48 1.33
CA ILE A 171 11.96 -19.11 0.26
C ILE A 171 12.48 -17.71 0.53
N GLN A 172 13.80 -17.55 0.53
CA GLN A 172 14.47 -16.26 0.49
C GLN A 172 15.43 -16.23 -0.68
N ALA A 173 15.37 -15.17 -1.46
CA ALA A 173 16.27 -14.95 -2.58
C ALA A 173 16.61 -13.47 -2.70
N GLU A 174 17.70 -13.20 -3.40
CA GLU A 174 18.11 -11.87 -3.84
C GLU A 174 18.15 -11.85 -5.36
N VAL A 175 17.59 -10.80 -5.96
CA VAL A 175 17.74 -10.50 -7.37
C VAL A 175 18.67 -9.30 -7.49
N ARG A 176 19.78 -9.47 -8.21
CA ARG A 176 20.80 -8.43 -8.42
C ARG A 176 20.74 -7.96 -9.86
N LEU A 177 20.76 -6.64 -10.04
CA LEU A 177 20.95 -5.99 -11.32
C LEU A 177 22.42 -5.63 -11.47
N LEU A 178 23.05 -6.16 -12.51
CA LEU A 178 24.47 -6.03 -12.79
C LEU A 178 24.65 -5.21 -14.06
N ASN A 179 25.56 -4.25 -14.03
CA ASN A 179 26.01 -3.58 -15.24
C ASN A 179 26.96 -4.51 -15.99
N ILE A 180 26.67 -4.82 -17.25
CA ILE A 180 27.47 -5.78 -18.01
C ILE A 180 28.84 -5.23 -18.37
N GLU A 181 28.96 -3.93 -18.67
CA GLU A 181 30.24 -3.33 -19.07
C GLU A 181 31.28 -3.37 -17.94
N SER A 182 30.85 -3.13 -16.70
CA SER A 182 31.73 -3.06 -15.53
C SER A 182 31.74 -4.31 -14.66
N GLY A 183 30.75 -5.21 -14.82
CA GLY A 183 30.55 -6.37 -13.96
C GLY A 183 30.04 -6.05 -12.55
N THR A 184 29.81 -4.77 -12.26
CA THR A 184 29.45 -4.32 -10.91
C THR A 184 27.94 -4.38 -10.68
N SER A 185 27.55 -4.70 -9.45
CA SER A 185 26.15 -4.63 -9.01
C SER A 185 25.69 -3.17 -8.95
N GLN A 186 24.70 -2.81 -9.78
CA GLN A 186 24.07 -1.49 -9.74
C GLN A 186 23.01 -1.41 -8.65
N ASN A 187 22.21 -2.47 -8.51
CA ASN A 187 21.09 -2.50 -7.57
C ASN A 187 20.73 -3.94 -7.19
N SER A 188 20.05 -4.14 -6.06
CA SER A 188 19.49 -5.45 -5.70
C SER A 188 18.24 -5.32 -4.85
N PHE A 189 17.38 -6.33 -4.91
CA PHE A 189 16.25 -6.45 -4.00
C PHE A 189 16.16 -7.87 -3.45
N ARG A 190 15.75 -7.97 -2.19
CA ARG A 190 15.47 -9.24 -1.54
C ARG A 190 13.98 -9.56 -1.63
N ILE A 191 13.69 -10.83 -1.82
CA ILE A 191 12.33 -11.36 -1.83
C ILE A 191 12.22 -12.48 -0.80
N THR A 192 11.09 -12.54 -0.11
CA THR A 192 10.85 -13.55 0.93
C THR A 192 9.40 -14.00 0.87
N ALA A 193 9.17 -15.30 0.92
CA ALA A 193 7.84 -15.88 0.97
C ALA A 193 7.80 -17.00 1.99
N THR A 194 6.71 -17.04 2.75
CA THR A 194 6.41 -18.09 3.70
C THR A 194 4.97 -18.54 3.51
N HIS A 195 4.74 -19.85 3.58
CA HIS A 195 3.39 -20.40 3.52
C HIS A 195 3.31 -21.72 4.28
N THR A 196 2.26 -21.88 5.09
CA THR A 196 1.95 -23.13 5.79
C THR A 196 0.59 -23.63 5.34
N GLY A 197 0.54 -24.87 4.84
CA GLY A 197 -0.70 -25.52 4.44
C GLY A 197 -0.58 -26.33 3.16
N GLY A 198 -1.41 -27.38 3.05
CA GLY A 198 -1.41 -28.28 1.91
C GLY A 198 -0.16 -29.17 1.84
N ASN A 199 -0.06 -29.95 0.76
CA ASN A 199 1.12 -30.77 0.49
C ASN A 199 2.31 -29.95 -0.02
N LYS A 200 3.49 -30.57 -0.20
CA LYS A 200 4.72 -29.87 -0.60
C LYS A 200 4.55 -29.03 -1.86
N THR A 201 3.90 -29.58 -2.88
CA THR A 201 3.67 -28.88 -4.15
C THR A 201 2.72 -27.70 -3.98
N ALA A 202 1.61 -27.90 -3.25
CA ALA A 202 0.63 -26.85 -2.99
C ALA A 202 1.25 -25.70 -2.19
N SER A 203 1.97 -26.02 -1.11
CA SER A 203 2.64 -25.05 -0.26
C SER A 203 3.71 -24.28 -1.02
N LEU A 204 4.52 -24.97 -1.83
CA LEU A 204 5.53 -24.35 -2.69
C LEU A 204 4.91 -23.38 -3.69
N ASN A 205 3.85 -23.79 -4.40
CA ASN A 205 3.20 -22.94 -5.39
C ASN A 205 2.61 -21.68 -4.75
N ARG A 206 2.07 -21.78 -3.52
CA ARG A 206 1.59 -20.62 -2.76
C ARG A 206 2.74 -19.66 -2.42
N ALA A 207 3.88 -20.17 -1.95
CA ALA A 207 5.06 -19.36 -1.68
C ALA A 207 5.63 -18.70 -2.96
N LEU A 208 5.75 -19.46 -4.06
CA LEU A 208 6.21 -18.92 -5.35
C LEU A 208 5.28 -17.83 -5.91
N ASN A 209 3.97 -17.97 -5.74
CA ASN A 209 3.01 -16.94 -6.13
C ASN A 209 3.18 -15.65 -5.32
N GLN A 210 3.51 -15.73 -4.03
CA GLN A 210 3.85 -14.54 -3.23
C GLN A 210 5.12 -13.85 -3.76
N LEU A 211 6.17 -14.62 -4.10
CA LEU A 211 7.39 -14.07 -4.70
C LEU A 211 7.12 -13.40 -6.04
N SER A 212 6.26 -13.99 -6.88
CA SER A 212 5.90 -13.45 -8.20
C SER A 212 5.36 -12.02 -8.12
N TRP A 213 4.54 -11.71 -7.12
CA TRP A 213 4.04 -10.36 -6.89
C TRP A 213 5.15 -9.38 -6.43
N GLN A 214 6.03 -9.81 -5.51
CA GLN A 214 7.16 -8.99 -5.06
C GLN A 214 8.16 -8.70 -6.19
N ILE A 215 8.49 -9.71 -6.99
CA ILE A 215 9.39 -9.59 -8.14
C ILE A 215 8.84 -8.58 -9.14
N GLY A 216 7.56 -8.69 -9.53
CA GLY A 216 6.94 -7.76 -10.48
C GLY A 216 6.97 -6.31 -9.99
N ARG A 217 6.69 -6.08 -8.70
CA ARG A 217 6.77 -4.74 -8.09
C ARG A 217 8.19 -4.19 -8.10
N ASN A 218 9.17 -4.95 -7.62
CA ASN A 218 10.55 -4.47 -7.49
C ASN A 218 11.21 -4.26 -8.86
N LEU A 219 10.90 -5.09 -9.87
CA LEU A 219 11.39 -4.88 -11.23
C LEU A 219 10.83 -3.58 -11.84
N ARG A 220 9.57 -3.23 -11.55
CA ARG A 220 9.00 -1.93 -11.95
C ARG A 220 9.71 -0.76 -11.27
N GLU A 221 10.10 -0.92 -10.01
CA GLU A 221 10.83 0.11 -9.24
C GLU A 221 12.22 0.41 -9.81
N PHE A 222 12.93 -0.60 -10.31
CA PHE A 222 14.25 -0.41 -10.93
C PHE A 222 14.22 0.40 -12.23
N TYR A 223 13.09 0.40 -12.94
CA TYR A 223 12.96 1.02 -14.25
C TYR A 223 11.73 1.91 -14.29
N MET A 224 11.77 2.93 -13.43
CA MET A 224 10.82 4.03 -13.46
C MET A 224 10.89 4.75 -14.80
N ILE A 225 9.74 5.00 -15.40
CA ILE A 225 9.68 5.72 -16.68
C ILE A 225 9.76 7.22 -16.39
N ALA A 226 10.80 7.84 -16.93
CA ALA A 226 10.97 9.29 -16.98
C ALA A 226 10.68 9.76 -18.41
N SER A 227 9.66 10.59 -18.58
CA SER A 227 9.22 11.13 -19.87
C SER A 227 9.17 12.66 -19.84
N GLU A 228 8.67 13.23 -20.93
CA GLU A 228 8.52 14.67 -21.11
C GLU A 228 7.14 14.99 -21.68
N VAL A 229 6.57 16.10 -21.19
CA VAL A 229 5.35 16.69 -21.73
C VAL A 229 5.68 17.37 -23.05
N ILE A 230 5.14 16.86 -24.16
CA ILE A 230 5.34 17.43 -25.50
C ILE A 230 4.25 18.46 -25.84
N GLU A 231 3.03 18.25 -25.35
CA GLU A 231 1.89 19.12 -25.61
C GLU A 231 0.96 19.20 -24.40
N LYS A 232 0.22 20.31 -24.30
CA LYS A 232 -0.82 20.49 -23.29
C LYS A 232 -2.05 21.14 -23.93
N ASP A 233 -3.17 20.44 -23.88
CA ASP A 233 -4.49 20.95 -24.26
C ASP A 233 -5.46 20.88 -23.07
N GLY A 234 -5.94 22.04 -22.61
CA GLY A 234 -6.84 22.08 -21.46
C GLY A 234 -6.25 21.40 -20.20
N ASN A 235 -6.91 20.33 -19.76
CA ASN A 235 -6.45 19.48 -18.64
C ASN A 235 -5.74 18.20 -19.11
N ASP A 236 -5.63 17.97 -20.41
CA ASP A 236 -4.96 16.81 -20.96
C ASP A 236 -3.55 17.21 -21.43
N ILE A 237 -2.59 16.30 -21.27
CA ILE A 237 -1.19 16.45 -21.68
C ILE A 237 -0.81 15.24 -22.52
N THR A 238 0.08 15.47 -23.48
CA THR A 238 0.70 14.39 -24.25
C THR A 238 2.13 14.20 -23.73
N ILE A 239 2.51 12.96 -23.43
CA ILE A 239 3.85 12.59 -22.98
C ILE A 239 4.58 11.77 -24.05
N LEU A 240 5.91 11.92 -24.10
CA LEU A 240 6.80 11.22 -25.02
C LEU A 240 7.16 9.82 -24.48
N THR A 241 6.17 8.96 -24.34
CA THR A 241 6.34 7.52 -24.06
C THR A 241 4.99 6.82 -24.25
N GLY A 242 4.99 5.53 -24.58
CA GLY A 242 3.77 4.78 -24.83
C GLY A 242 3.79 3.32 -24.44
N SER A 243 2.97 2.53 -25.12
CA SER A 243 2.86 1.08 -24.90
C SER A 243 4.15 0.37 -25.25
N ASP A 244 4.94 0.97 -26.15
CA ASP A 244 6.29 0.53 -26.46
C ASP A 244 7.11 0.35 -25.18
N MET A 245 6.98 1.24 -24.19
CA MET A 245 7.71 1.22 -22.92
C MET A 245 7.01 0.48 -21.78
N GLY A 246 5.96 -0.31 -22.05
CA GLY A 246 5.25 -1.09 -21.03
C GLY A 246 4.35 -0.23 -20.12
N LEU A 247 3.82 0.87 -20.65
CA LEU A 247 2.84 1.70 -19.94
C LEU A 247 1.44 1.10 -19.97
N GLU A 248 0.73 1.29 -18.86
CA GLU A 248 -0.65 0.86 -18.67
C GLU A 248 -1.58 2.03 -18.37
N GLU A 249 -2.85 1.89 -18.77
CA GLU A 249 -3.87 2.91 -18.53
C GLU A 249 -4.04 3.12 -17.04
N GLY A 250 -4.14 4.38 -16.63
CA GLY A 250 -4.30 4.75 -15.24
C GLY A 250 -3.01 4.86 -14.44
N THR A 251 -1.85 4.56 -15.03
CA THR A 251 -0.54 4.93 -14.47
C THR A 251 -0.50 6.43 -14.20
N ILE A 252 0.03 6.82 -13.04
CA ILE A 252 0.10 8.21 -12.61
C ILE A 252 1.53 8.72 -12.82
N PHE A 253 1.64 9.93 -13.36
CA PHE A 253 2.87 10.67 -13.52
C PHE A 253 2.87 11.91 -12.66
N GLU A 254 3.99 12.17 -12.00
CA GLU A 254 4.29 13.47 -11.42
C GLU A 254 4.98 14.35 -12.46
N VAL A 255 4.36 15.50 -12.73
CA VAL A 255 4.90 16.47 -13.68
C VAL A 255 5.77 17.49 -12.95
N ASN A 256 7.04 17.56 -13.34
CA ASN A 256 8.08 18.40 -12.76
C ASN A 256 8.54 19.46 -13.78
N SER A 257 8.95 20.65 -13.30
CA SER A 257 9.69 21.55 -14.21
C SER A 257 11.03 20.93 -14.61
N PRO A 258 11.69 21.38 -15.68
CA PRO A 258 13.05 20.95 -15.98
C PRO A 258 14.02 21.18 -14.81
N ASP A 259 15.05 20.36 -14.80
CA ASP A 259 16.20 20.55 -13.93
C ASP A 259 16.90 21.86 -14.27
N ARG A 260 17.62 22.40 -13.29
CA ARG A 260 18.32 23.68 -13.42
C ARG A 260 19.72 23.55 -12.92
N GLU A 261 20.69 23.84 -13.77
CA GLU A 261 22.06 24.01 -13.31
C GLU A 261 22.18 25.31 -12.50
N LYS A 262 22.91 25.24 -11.39
CA LYS A 262 23.26 26.40 -10.57
C LYS A 262 24.73 26.32 -10.21
N THR A 263 25.47 27.39 -10.44
CA THR A 263 26.84 27.48 -9.94
C THR A 263 26.82 27.93 -8.48
N TYR A 264 27.40 27.13 -7.59
CA TYR A 264 27.61 27.48 -6.18
C TYR A 264 29.08 27.28 -5.82
N LYS A 265 29.74 28.35 -5.37
CA LYS A 265 31.17 28.35 -5.00
C LYS A 265 32.08 27.74 -6.09
N GLY A 266 31.83 28.06 -7.35
CA GLY A 266 32.62 27.57 -8.49
C GLY A 266 32.31 26.14 -8.94
N ARG A 267 31.37 25.43 -8.30
CA ARG A 267 30.88 24.11 -8.73
C ARG A 267 29.52 24.26 -9.40
N VAL A 268 29.34 23.64 -10.56
CA VAL A 268 28.01 23.51 -11.19
C VAL A 268 27.30 22.36 -10.49
N ILE A 269 26.11 22.62 -9.96
CA ILE A 269 25.22 21.62 -9.37
C ILE A 269 23.91 21.57 -10.16
N ALA A 270 23.42 20.38 -10.46
CA ALA A 270 22.09 20.19 -11.03
C ALA A 270 21.05 20.23 -9.90
N LEU A 271 20.11 21.17 -9.98
CA LEU A 271 18.97 21.24 -9.08
C LEU A 271 17.78 20.55 -9.72
N PRO A 272 17.13 19.59 -9.02
CA PRO A 272 16.02 18.87 -9.59
C PRO A 272 14.82 19.78 -9.84
N GLY A 273 14.04 19.39 -10.83
CA GLY A 273 12.76 19.96 -11.20
C GLY A 273 11.81 20.13 -10.01
N LYS A 274 11.05 21.23 -9.99
CA LYS A 274 10.02 21.44 -8.97
C LYS A 274 8.69 20.82 -9.42
N PRO A 275 8.00 20.08 -8.54
CA PRO A 275 6.73 19.41 -8.85
C PRO A 275 5.62 20.42 -9.14
N ARG A 276 4.76 20.11 -10.12
CA ARG A 276 3.73 21.03 -10.67
C ARG A 276 2.33 20.46 -10.68
N ALA A 277 2.18 19.19 -11.01
CA ALA A 277 0.91 18.51 -11.19
C ALA A 277 1.07 16.99 -11.06
N LEU A 278 -0.06 16.30 -10.88
CA LEU A 278 -0.19 14.87 -11.15
C LEU A 278 -1.09 14.67 -12.37
N ALA A 279 -0.70 13.76 -13.25
CA ALA A 279 -1.47 13.37 -14.42
C ALA A 279 -1.64 11.85 -14.45
N LYS A 280 -2.81 11.39 -14.91
CA LYS A 280 -3.15 9.97 -15.00
C LYS A 280 -3.33 9.60 -16.46
N LEU A 281 -2.66 8.55 -16.93
CA LEU A 281 -2.81 8.06 -18.30
C LEU A 281 -4.26 7.67 -18.57
N THR A 282 -4.78 8.13 -19.71
CA THR A 282 -6.15 7.87 -20.19
C THR A 282 -6.19 7.23 -21.57
N ASN A 283 -5.15 7.40 -22.37
CA ASN A 283 -5.02 6.74 -23.66
C ASN A 283 -3.53 6.53 -23.95
N ILE A 284 -3.17 5.34 -24.41
CA ILE A 284 -1.79 4.91 -24.66
C ILE A 284 -1.63 4.74 -26.16
N GLY A 285 -0.79 5.57 -26.76
CA GLY A 285 -0.29 5.35 -28.12
C GLY A 285 1.01 4.56 -28.09
N GLU A 286 1.57 4.30 -29.27
CA GLU A 286 2.80 3.50 -29.40
C GLU A 286 3.98 4.19 -28.72
N ASN A 287 4.35 5.40 -29.15
CA ASN A 287 5.52 6.16 -28.64
C ASN A 287 5.13 7.44 -27.88
N THR A 288 3.82 7.76 -27.85
CA THR A 288 3.28 8.93 -27.15
C THR A 288 1.95 8.57 -26.52
N SER A 289 1.67 9.10 -25.33
CA SER A 289 0.43 8.82 -24.61
C SER A 289 -0.23 10.09 -24.11
N THR A 290 -1.55 10.02 -23.93
CA THR A 290 -2.34 11.12 -23.36
C THR A 290 -2.62 10.84 -21.89
N ALA A 291 -2.33 11.83 -21.04
CA ALA A 291 -2.63 11.81 -19.62
C ALA A 291 -3.54 12.98 -19.24
N ARG A 292 -4.51 12.73 -18.36
CA ARG A 292 -5.35 13.77 -17.76
C ARG A 292 -4.74 14.28 -16.47
N ILE A 293 -4.57 15.58 -16.36
CA ILE A 293 -4.18 16.25 -15.12
C ILE A 293 -5.28 16.04 -14.08
N ILE A 294 -4.96 15.28 -13.03
CA ILE A 294 -5.88 14.96 -11.93
C ILE A 294 -5.71 15.92 -10.74
N ARG A 295 -4.54 16.58 -10.64
CA ARG A 295 -4.21 17.61 -9.65
C ARG A 295 -3.22 18.61 -10.21
N GLN A 296 -3.44 19.90 -10.01
CA GLN A 296 -2.53 20.95 -10.48
C GLN A 296 -2.36 22.07 -9.45
N TRP A 297 -1.15 22.22 -8.89
CA TRP A 297 -0.84 23.32 -7.95
C TRP A 297 0.01 24.43 -8.57
N LYS A 298 0.68 24.16 -9.69
CA LYS A 298 1.43 25.14 -10.49
C LYS A 298 1.18 24.92 -11.99
N LYS A 299 1.56 25.89 -12.83
CA LYS A 299 1.39 25.80 -14.29
C LYS A 299 2.20 24.64 -14.88
N VAL A 300 1.57 23.84 -15.75
CA VAL A 300 2.19 22.82 -16.61
C VAL A 300 2.37 23.40 -18.01
N LYS A 301 3.47 23.02 -18.68
CA LYS A 301 3.82 23.44 -20.04
C LYS A 301 4.57 22.30 -20.75
N ALA A 302 4.66 22.38 -22.08
CA ALA A 302 5.59 21.56 -22.84
C ALA A 302 7.04 21.74 -22.35
N GLY A 303 7.85 20.69 -22.47
CA GLY A 303 9.21 20.62 -21.94
C GLY A 303 9.29 20.28 -20.45
N HIS A 304 8.17 20.12 -19.74
CA HIS A 304 8.17 19.65 -18.35
C HIS A 304 8.42 18.14 -18.30
N ARG A 305 9.17 17.66 -17.31
CA ARG A 305 9.38 16.23 -17.07
C ARG A 305 8.10 15.58 -16.53
N ALA A 306 7.88 14.32 -16.85
CA ALA A 306 6.81 13.48 -16.33
C ALA A 306 7.44 12.20 -15.80
N ASN A 307 7.49 12.03 -14.48
CA ASN A 307 8.07 10.85 -13.85
C ASN A 307 6.96 9.95 -13.34
N GLU A 308 7.02 8.67 -13.67
CA GLU A 308 6.05 7.68 -13.20
C GLU A 308 6.01 7.61 -11.67
N MET A 309 4.82 7.40 -11.12
CA MET A 309 4.60 7.05 -9.73
C MET A 309 4.35 5.54 -9.62
N ILE A 310 5.22 4.85 -8.90
CA ILE A 310 5.10 3.39 -8.70
C ILE A 310 4.03 3.05 -7.64
N HIS A 311 3.92 3.90 -6.62
CA HIS A 311 3.04 3.67 -5.49
C HIS A 311 1.69 4.34 -5.72
N ASP A 312 0.62 3.55 -5.56
CA ASP A 312 -0.74 4.05 -5.54
C ASP A 312 -0.89 5.02 -4.36
N PRO A 313 -1.25 6.29 -4.60
CA PRO A 313 -1.35 7.28 -3.53
C PRO A 313 -2.36 6.88 -2.45
N THR A 314 -2.09 7.29 -1.22
CA THR A 314 -3.08 7.27 -0.13
C THR A 314 -3.32 8.68 0.38
N ALA A 315 -4.37 8.89 1.17
CA ALA A 315 -4.59 10.18 1.79
C ALA A 315 -5.21 10.07 3.18
N THR A 316 -4.76 10.92 4.10
CA THR A 316 -5.39 11.07 5.41
C THR A 316 -6.07 12.42 5.48
N ALA A 317 -7.30 12.48 5.99
CA ALA A 317 -8.05 13.73 6.13
C ALA A 317 -8.54 13.89 7.56
N TYR A 318 -8.33 15.08 8.11
CA TYR A 318 -8.82 15.48 9.43
C TYR A 318 -9.75 16.66 9.29
N GLY A 319 -10.87 16.66 9.98
CA GLY A 319 -11.83 17.76 9.92
C GLY A 319 -12.60 17.96 11.21
N ILE A 320 -13.17 19.15 11.32
CA ILE A 320 -14.13 19.50 12.35
C ILE A 320 -15.49 19.49 11.69
N LYS A 321 -16.41 18.70 12.23
CA LYS A 321 -17.79 18.58 11.78
C LYS A 321 -18.69 19.22 12.82
N THR A 322 -19.64 20.01 12.34
CA THR A 322 -20.60 20.71 13.19
C THR A 322 -21.95 20.85 12.52
N ARG A 323 -22.98 21.02 13.35
CA ARG A 323 -24.34 21.36 12.94
C ARG A 323 -24.90 22.36 13.94
N ASN A 324 -25.17 23.58 13.50
CA ASN A 324 -25.88 24.64 14.24
C ASN A 324 -25.48 24.80 15.73
N GLY A 325 -24.24 24.45 16.10
CA GLY A 325 -23.77 24.46 17.50
C GLY A 325 -24.29 23.33 18.40
N SER A 326 -25.09 22.38 17.89
CA SER A 326 -25.63 21.24 18.65
C SER A 326 -24.80 19.96 18.52
N ASN A 327 -23.81 19.94 17.62
CA ASN A 327 -22.85 18.86 17.47
C ASN A 327 -21.48 19.48 17.20
N PHE A 328 -20.47 18.96 17.89
CA PHE A 328 -19.07 19.20 17.58
C PHE A 328 -18.33 17.86 17.58
N SER A 329 -17.77 17.48 16.44
CA SER A 329 -16.96 16.27 16.31
C SER A 329 -15.69 16.49 15.49
N LEU A 330 -14.67 15.73 15.82
CA LEU A 330 -13.46 15.57 15.04
C LEU A 330 -13.60 14.31 14.21
N ASN A 331 -13.34 14.43 12.91
CA ASN A 331 -13.37 13.31 11.98
C ASN A 331 -11.98 13.04 11.42
N ALA A 332 -11.59 11.77 11.34
CA ALA A 332 -10.42 11.28 10.63
C ALA A 332 -10.88 10.37 9.47
N LYS A 333 -10.20 10.43 8.33
CA LYS A 333 -10.50 9.57 7.17
C LYS A 333 -9.20 9.07 6.56
N LEU A 334 -9.11 7.77 6.28
CA LEU A 334 -8.03 7.16 5.51
C LEU A 334 -8.56 6.75 4.14
N TRP A 335 -8.07 7.39 3.08
CA TRP A 335 -8.46 7.17 1.69
C TRP A 335 -7.48 6.24 0.98
N TRP A 336 -8.01 5.20 0.34
CA TRP A 336 -7.26 4.35 -0.57
C TRP A 336 -7.45 4.79 -2.03
N SER A 337 -6.34 4.89 -2.76
CA SER A 337 -6.31 5.30 -4.18
C SER A 337 -7.23 6.52 -4.46
N PRO A 338 -6.96 7.71 -3.86
CA PRO A 338 -7.87 8.86 -3.82
C PRO A 338 -8.16 9.48 -5.19
N PHE A 339 -7.47 9.03 -6.23
CA PHE A 339 -7.59 9.51 -7.61
C PHE A 339 -8.30 8.53 -8.55
N LYS A 340 -8.82 7.42 -8.04
CA LYS A 340 -9.74 6.55 -8.79
C LYS A 340 -11.10 7.25 -8.97
N LYS A 341 -11.85 6.81 -10.00
CA LYS A 341 -13.19 7.35 -10.31
C LYS A 341 -14.13 7.20 -9.11
N ILE A 342 -14.09 6.03 -8.48
CA ILE A 342 -14.72 5.76 -7.18
C ILE A 342 -13.57 5.46 -6.22
N THR A 343 -13.53 6.17 -5.09
CA THR A 343 -12.54 5.98 -4.03
C THR A 343 -13.25 5.71 -2.72
N THR A 344 -12.61 4.91 -1.88
CA THR A 344 -13.11 4.48 -0.59
C THR A 344 -12.26 5.05 0.53
N ALA A 345 -12.89 5.29 1.66
CA ALA A 345 -12.21 5.60 2.90
C ALA A 345 -12.81 4.87 4.09
N VAL A 346 -11.97 4.54 5.06
CA VAL A 346 -12.41 4.27 6.43
C VAL A 346 -12.43 5.58 7.18
N THR A 347 -13.47 5.77 7.98
CA THR A 347 -13.74 7.00 8.71
C THR A 347 -13.81 6.72 10.21
N GLY A 348 -13.18 7.57 11.00
CA GLY A 348 -13.35 7.65 12.45
C GLY A 348 -13.92 9.00 12.84
N GLU A 349 -14.78 9.03 13.85
CA GLU A 349 -15.40 10.24 14.40
C GLU A 349 -15.39 10.16 15.94
N ILE A 350 -15.04 11.26 16.59
CA ILE A 350 -15.16 11.43 18.04
C ILE A 350 -15.73 12.80 18.33
N GLY A 351 -16.68 12.92 19.25
CA GLY A 351 -17.26 14.20 19.59
C GLY A 351 -18.39 14.11 20.60
N SER A 352 -19.26 15.11 20.58
CA SER A 352 -20.51 15.11 21.33
C SER A 352 -21.69 15.58 20.49
N ILE A 353 -22.88 15.13 20.87
CA ILE A 353 -24.16 15.60 20.33
C ILE A 353 -25.05 16.03 21.49
N LYS A 354 -25.70 17.19 21.35
CA LYS A 354 -26.76 17.59 22.27
C LYS A 354 -28.04 16.83 22.00
N ASP A 355 -28.57 16.17 23.03
CA ASP A 355 -29.86 15.49 23.00
C ASP A 355 -31.05 16.47 23.14
N THR A 356 -32.26 15.93 23.18
CA THR A 356 -33.49 16.72 23.41
C THR A 356 -33.60 17.33 24.81
N ARG A 357 -32.83 16.87 25.78
CA ARG A 357 -32.72 17.46 27.13
C ARG A 357 -31.67 18.58 27.17
N GLY A 358 -30.88 18.74 26.10
CA GLY A 358 -29.82 19.74 25.99
C GLY A 358 -28.49 19.29 26.61
N GLU A 359 -28.37 18.01 26.95
CA GLU A 359 -27.18 17.39 27.51
C GLU A 359 -26.25 16.89 26.40
N ASP A 360 -24.94 16.97 26.61
CA ASP A 360 -23.94 16.49 25.66
C ASP A 360 -23.70 14.98 25.85
N ASP A 361 -24.00 14.20 24.81
CA ASP A 361 -23.76 12.76 24.76
C ASP A 361 -22.49 12.46 23.97
N VAL A 362 -21.67 11.54 24.49
CA VAL A 362 -20.42 11.13 23.83
C VAL A 362 -20.72 10.39 22.54
N LEU A 363 -20.04 10.77 21.45
CA LEU A 363 -20.12 10.15 20.14
C LEU A 363 -18.77 9.49 19.79
N LEU A 364 -18.82 8.21 19.43
CA LEU A 364 -17.77 7.49 18.72
C LEU A 364 -18.33 6.94 17.43
N GLY A 365 -17.69 7.20 16.30
CA GLY A 365 -18.14 6.74 14.99
C GLY A 365 -17.03 6.01 14.26
N LEU A 366 -17.35 4.85 13.68
CA LEU A 366 -16.49 4.13 12.74
C LEU A 366 -17.29 3.78 11.50
N GLY A 367 -16.71 3.95 10.32
CA GLY A 367 -17.49 3.78 9.10
C GLY A 367 -16.69 3.75 7.83
N MET A 368 -17.44 3.72 6.74
CA MET A 368 -16.90 3.80 5.38
C MET A 368 -17.50 4.98 4.63
N GLU A 369 -16.72 5.53 3.71
CA GLU A 369 -17.18 6.52 2.75
C GLU A 369 -16.78 6.12 1.33
N PHE A 370 -17.74 6.23 0.42
CA PHE A 370 -17.55 6.04 -1.01
C PHE A 370 -17.70 7.40 -1.68
N LYS A 371 -16.71 7.82 -2.46
CA LYS A 371 -16.68 9.14 -3.09
C LYS A 371 -16.41 9.02 -4.58
N THR A 372 -17.11 9.82 -5.35
CA THR A 372 -16.87 10.02 -6.78
C THR A 372 -16.60 11.48 -7.10
N LYS A 373 -15.66 11.73 -8.01
CA LYS A 373 -15.35 13.08 -8.49
C LYS A 373 -16.41 13.51 -9.52
N LEU A 374 -16.91 14.72 -9.38
CA LEU A 374 -17.89 15.31 -10.30
C LEU A 374 -17.22 16.25 -11.31
N LEU A 375 -16.37 17.16 -10.82
CA LEU A 375 -15.79 18.22 -11.66
C LEU A 375 -14.49 18.75 -11.05
N ASP A 376 -13.54 19.12 -11.91
CA ASP A 376 -12.33 19.86 -11.54
C ASP A 376 -12.32 21.24 -12.23
N ILE A 377 -12.15 22.30 -11.45
CA ILE A 377 -11.99 23.68 -11.95
C ILE A 377 -10.69 24.25 -11.38
N LYS A 378 -9.62 24.23 -12.18
CA LYS A 378 -8.28 24.69 -11.78
C LYS A 378 -7.81 24.00 -10.49
N LYS A 379 -7.86 24.73 -9.34
CA LYS A 379 -7.45 24.24 -8.02
C LYS A 379 -8.60 23.70 -7.18
N PHE A 380 -9.83 23.77 -7.68
CA PHE A 380 -11.04 23.33 -6.99
C PHE A 380 -11.46 21.97 -7.53
N GLN A 381 -11.77 21.04 -6.64
CA GLN A 381 -12.28 19.70 -6.97
C GLN A 381 -13.63 19.51 -6.29
N PHE A 382 -14.64 19.14 -7.05
CA PHE A 382 -15.99 18.87 -6.57
C PHE A 382 -16.26 17.38 -6.62
N SER A 383 -16.84 16.85 -5.55
CA SER A 383 -17.12 15.43 -5.39
C SER A 383 -18.41 15.21 -4.62
N SER A 384 -19.03 14.07 -4.87
CA SER A 384 -20.17 13.56 -4.10
C SER A 384 -19.80 12.22 -3.48
N GLY A 385 -20.41 11.88 -2.36
CA GLY A 385 -20.17 10.61 -1.71
C GLY A 385 -21.32 10.14 -0.84
N ILE A 386 -21.22 8.89 -0.41
CA ILE A 386 -22.12 8.25 0.55
C ILE A 386 -21.27 7.79 1.73
N SER A 387 -21.71 8.12 2.95
CA SER A 387 -21.08 7.64 4.18
C SER A 387 -22.02 6.73 4.96
N LEU A 388 -21.47 5.65 5.48
CA LEU A 388 -22.14 4.64 6.31
C LEU A 388 -21.38 4.50 7.65
N PRO A 389 -21.51 5.47 8.58
CA PRO A 389 -20.94 5.36 9.92
C PRO A 389 -21.83 4.50 10.81
N LEU A 390 -21.21 3.54 11.51
CA LEU A 390 -21.72 2.94 12.73
C LEU A 390 -21.32 3.87 13.88
N ASN A 391 -22.32 4.44 14.54
CA ASN A 391 -22.12 5.35 15.66
C ASN A 391 -22.46 4.63 16.96
N TYR A 392 -21.62 4.80 17.97
CA TYR A 392 -21.81 4.42 19.36
C TYR A 392 -21.98 5.70 20.18
N PHE A 393 -23.02 5.72 21.00
CA PHE A 393 -23.29 6.80 21.95
C PHE A 393 -23.36 6.25 23.35
N ALA A 394 -22.91 7.02 24.32
CA ALA A 394 -22.98 6.66 25.73
C ALA A 394 -23.31 7.86 26.63
N LYS A 395 -24.06 7.58 27.69
CA LYS A 395 -24.38 8.54 28.76
C LYS A 395 -24.75 7.80 30.05
N ILE A 396 -25.06 8.56 31.10
CA ILE A 396 -25.60 8.02 32.37
C ILE A 396 -27.11 8.24 32.37
N ASP A 397 -27.87 7.24 32.79
CA ASP A 397 -29.33 7.33 32.91
C ASP A 397 -29.80 8.01 34.23
N ASP A 398 -31.11 8.22 34.42
CA ASP A 398 -31.62 8.90 35.61
C ASP A 398 -31.52 8.03 36.90
N SER A 399 -31.15 6.75 36.77
CA SER A 399 -30.90 5.80 37.88
C SER A 399 -29.41 5.47 38.05
N THR A 400 -28.52 6.30 37.49
CA THR A 400 -27.05 6.18 37.58
C THR A 400 -26.40 4.99 36.85
N ASN A 401 -27.13 4.32 35.95
CA ASN A 401 -26.58 3.28 35.10
C ASN A 401 -25.83 3.89 33.90
N TYR A 402 -24.73 3.25 33.48
CA TYR A 402 -24.05 3.61 32.23
C TYR A 402 -24.78 2.97 31.04
N VAL A 403 -25.41 3.80 30.22
CA VAL A 403 -26.22 3.35 29.09
C VAL A 403 -25.56 3.72 27.78
N SER A 404 -25.78 2.89 26.78
CA SER A 404 -25.26 3.11 25.44
C SER A 404 -26.23 2.67 24.37
N GLN A 405 -25.97 3.10 23.14
CA GLN A 405 -26.70 2.66 21.97
C GLN A 405 -25.84 2.76 20.72
N SER A 406 -26.11 1.90 19.75
CA SER A 406 -25.39 1.87 18.48
C SER A 406 -26.33 1.82 17.29
N PHE A 407 -26.06 2.63 16.27
CA PHE A 407 -26.87 2.65 15.05
C PHE A 407 -26.09 3.22 13.86
N ILE A 408 -26.56 2.91 12.66
CA ILE A 408 -25.97 3.40 11.40
C ILE A 408 -26.71 4.66 10.95
N ASN A 409 -25.98 5.70 10.54
CA ASN A 409 -26.54 6.93 9.98
C ASN A 409 -26.10 7.16 8.54
N PRO A 410 -26.78 6.56 7.55
CA PRO A 410 -26.49 6.80 6.15
C PRO A 410 -26.61 8.28 5.82
N SER A 411 -25.67 8.77 5.02
CA SER A 411 -25.63 10.16 4.61
C SER A 411 -25.07 10.34 3.21
N ILE A 412 -25.45 11.47 2.60
CA ILE A 412 -24.94 11.92 1.30
C ILE A 412 -24.08 13.15 1.52
N ASN A 413 -22.90 13.16 0.91
CA ASN A 413 -21.90 14.20 1.05
C ASN A 413 -21.71 14.94 -0.27
N LEU A 414 -21.57 16.26 -0.21
CA LEU A 414 -21.02 17.08 -1.27
C LEU A 414 -19.75 17.74 -0.74
N THR A 415 -18.60 17.44 -1.34
CA THR A 415 -17.30 17.91 -0.89
C THR A 415 -16.62 18.75 -1.97
N THR A 416 -16.21 19.96 -1.58
CA THR A 416 -15.28 20.80 -2.34
C THR A 416 -13.90 20.71 -1.72
N SER A 417 -12.87 20.40 -2.51
CA SER A 417 -11.47 20.41 -2.10
C SER A 417 -10.70 21.50 -2.85
N ILE A 418 -9.83 22.22 -2.14
CA ILE A 418 -8.97 23.28 -2.66
C ILE A 418 -7.53 22.82 -2.55
N ILE A 419 -6.86 22.67 -3.70
CA ILE A 419 -5.47 22.24 -3.79
C ILE A 419 -4.56 23.39 -3.33
N LEU A 420 -4.00 23.25 -2.13
CA LEU A 420 -3.07 24.23 -1.55
C LEU A 420 -1.63 23.96 -2.02
N HIS A 421 -1.23 22.69 -2.00
CA HIS A 421 0.12 22.22 -2.30
C HIS A 421 0.09 20.83 -2.95
N ARG A 422 1.26 20.34 -3.40
CA ARG A 422 1.47 18.97 -3.93
C ARG A 422 0.70 17.91 -3.13
N LYS A 423 0.98 17.85 -1.82
CA LYS A 423 0.44 16.86 -0.87
C LYS A 423 -0.63 17.39 0.09
N ARG A 424 -1.21 18.58 -0.13
CA ARG A 424 -2.15 19.19 0.84
C ARG A 424 -3.36 19.86 0.19
N ASP A 425 -4.54 19.53 0.70
CA ASP A 425 -5.80 20.19 0.37
C ASP A 425 -6.48 20.74 1.62
N LEU A 426 -7.20 21.85 1.45
CA LEU A 426 -8.30 22.25 2.33
C LEU A 426 -9.59 21.66 1.75
N PHE A 427 -10.46 21.07 2.55
CA PHE A 427 -11.77 20.60 2.08
C PHE A 427 -12.90 21.16 2.94
N ILE A 428 -14.05 21.37 2.28
CA ILE A 428 -15.32 21.72 2.89
C ILE A 428 -16.33 20.70 2.41
N SER A 429 -17.05 20.06 3.32
CA SER A 429 -18.06 19.05 3.02
C SER A 429 -19.39 19.43 3.63
N LEU A 430 -20.46 19.33 2.83
CA LEU A 430 -21.84 19.35 3.28
C LEU A 430 -22.31 17.90 3.35
N GLN A 431 -22.76 17.46 4.52
CA GLN A 431 -23.22 16.08 4.75
C GLN A 431 -24.68 16.11 5.21
N TYR A 432 -25.58 15.47 4.48
CA TYR A 432 -26.97 15.32 4.89
C TYR A 432 -27.23 13.90 5.41
N VAL A 433 -27.48 13.80 6.71
CA VAL A 433 -27.87 12.54 7.38
C VAL A 433 -29.35 12.29 7.17
N ILE A 434 -29.71 11.10 6.68
CA ILE A 434 -31.04 10.81 6.15
C ILE A 434 -32.02 10.37 7.24
N ARG A 435 -31.54 9.63 8.24
CA ARG A 435 -32.36 8.97 9.27
C ARG A 435 -31.94 9.41 10.68
N ASN A 436 -32.93 9.49 11.56
CA ASN A 436 -32.71 9.57 13.01
C ASN A 436 -32.44 8.17 13.58
N ASN A 437 -32.10 8.16 14.87
CA ASN A 437 -31.97 6.97 15.67
C ASN A 437 -33.35 6.42 16.10
N ASP A 438 -33.37 5.16 16.54
CA ASP A 438 -34.54 4.43 17.03
C ASP A 438 -34.69 4.51 18.58
N ASP A 439 -33.87 5.34 19.26
CA ASP A 439 -33.92 5.67 20.71
C ASP A 439 -33.80 4.46 21.69
N ASN A 440 -32.96 3.47 21.36
CA ASN A 440 -32.77 2.24 22.14
C ASN A 440 -31.56 2.32 23.08
N TRP A 441 -31.68 3.09 24.17
CA TRP A 441 -30.64 3.16 25.21
C TRP A 441 -30.70 1.93 26.12
N GLU A 442 -29.57 1.24 26.28
CA GLU A 442 -29.47 0.00 27.06
C GLU A 442 -28.20 -0.01 27.93
N TYR A 443 -28.26 -0.68 29.08
CA TYR A 443 -27.09 -1.05 29.87
C TYR A 443 -27.04 -2.58 30.02
N SER A 444 -25.85 -3.12 30.29
CA SER A 444 -25.69 -4.56 30.50
C SER A 444 -25.20 -4.86 31.92
N GLU A 445 -25.63 -6.00 32.45
CA GLU A 445 -25.09 -6.59 33.66
C GLU A 445 -24.57 -7.98 33.36
N THR A 446 -23.42 -8.32 33.94
CA THR A 446 -22.85 -9.66 33.86
C THR A 446 -23.28 -10.45 35.09
N ILE A 447 -24.02 -11.53 34.86
CA ILE A 447 -24.51 -12.41 35.91
C ILE A 447 -23.69 -13.71 35.86
N LYS A 448 -23.23 -14.15 37.04
CA LYS A 448 -22.59 -15.45 37.17
C LYS A 448 -23.65 -16.54 37.05
N ASN A 449 -23.47 -17.42 36.09
CA ASN A 449 -24.30 -18.60 35.93
C ASN A 449 -23.70 -19.71 36.79
N GLU A 450 -24.49 -20.23 37.75
CA GLU A 450 -24.04 -21.19 38.77
C GLU A 450 -24.32 -22.65 38.36
N ASP A 451 -24.62 -22.89 37.08
CA ASP A 451 -24.93 -24.22 36.56
C ASP A 451 -23.76 -25.23 36.65
N ASP A 452 -22.51 -24.75 36.67
CA ASP A 452 -21.31 -25.55 36.96
C ASP A 452 -20.46 -24.88 38.06
N PRO A 453 -20.34 -25.49 39.26
CA PRO A 453 -19.53 -24.95 40.36
C PRO A 453 -18.03 -24.86 40.06
N ASP A 454 -17.53 -25.71 39.14
CA ASP A 454 -16.10 -25.83 38.82
C ASP A 454 -15.69 -25.00 37.59
N ASP A 455 -16.65 -24.54 36.77
CA ASP A 455 -16.44 -23.62 35.63
C ASP A 455 -17.59 -22.57 35.53
N PRO A 456 -17.52 -21.48 36.31
CA PRO A 456 -18.58 -20.48 36.31
C PRO A 456 -18.62 -19.73 34.98
N THR A 457 -19.69 -19.94 34.23
CA THR A 457 -19.99 -19.17 33.02
C THR A 457 -20.62 -17.82 33.41
N TYR A 458 -20.42 -16.81 32.57
CA TYR A 458 -20.94 -15.46 32.79
C TYR A 458 -21.87 -15.08 31.65
N ASP A 459 -23.12 -14.77 31.97
CA ASP A 459 -24.10 -14.30 31.01
C ASP A 459 -24.20 -12.78 31.04
N VAL A 460 -24.33 -12.16 29.87
CA VAL A 460 -24.55 -10.71 29.74
C VAL A 460 -26.02 -10.46 29.42
N ILE A 461 -26.74 -9.83 30.36
CA ILE A 461 -28.15 -9.45 30.17
C ILE A 461 -28.21 -7.95 29.89
N TYR A 462 -29.02 -7.57 28.90
CA TYR A 462 -29.26 -6.18 28.54
C TYR A 462 -30.59 -5.70 29.11
N TYR A 463 -30.56 -4.51 29.70
CA TYR A 463 -31.72 -3.86 30.30
C TYR A 463 -31.96 -2.49 29.64
N PRO A 464 -33.23 -2.09 29.46
CA PRO A 464 -33.55 -0.76 28.97
C PRO A 464 -33.13 0.31 29.98
N ALA A 465 -32.66 1.44 29.49
CA ALA A 465 -32.30 2.60 30.31
C ALA A 465 -33.49 3.14 31.13
N VAL A 466 -33.20 3.65 32.33
CA VAL A 466 -34.21 4.24 33.23
C VAL A 466 -34.26 5.76 33.05
N TRP A 467 -35.41 6.27 32.62
CA TRP A 467 -35.63 7.69 32.37
C TRP A 467 -36.77 8.27 33.21
N ASP A 468 -36.55 9.46 33.76
CA ASP A 468 -37.58 10.27 34.42
C ASP A 468 -38.68 10.68 33.41
N GLU A 469 -39.93 10.31 33.70
CA GLU A 469 -41.10 10.60 32.84
C GLU A 469 -41.30 12.11 32.59
N GLY A 470 -41.00 12.95 33.59
CA GLY A 470 -41.14 14.40 33.50
C GLY A 470 -40.08 15.05 32.63
N LYS A 471 -38.92 14.43 32.46
CA LYS A 471 -37.85 14.88 31.54
C LYS A 471 -37.96 14.24 30.14
N GLY A 472 -38.63 13.10 30.01
CA GLY A 472 -38.79 12.33 28.77
C GLY A 472 -37.50 11.67 28.28
N ILE A 473 -37.56 10.73 27.34
CA ILE A 473 -36.37 10.00 26.86
C ILE A 473 -35.40 10.96 26.12
N PRO A 474 -34.09 10.94 26.41
CA PRO A 474 -33.11 11.75 25.67
C PRO A 474 -32.93 11.22 24.24
N ARG A 475 -33.39 12.00 23.26
CA ARG A 475 -33.34 11.62 21.84
C ARG A 475 -32.16 12.27 21.13
N LEU A 476 -31.43 11.47 20.37
CA LEU A 476 -30.33 11.93 19.53
C LEU A 476 -30.84 12.40 18.17
N ASN A 477 -30.94 13.72 18.01
CA ASN A 477 -31.37 14.35 16.75
C ASN A 477 -30.26 14.34 15.69
N THR A 478 -29.91 13.16 15.18
CA THR A 478 -28.79 12.98 14.24
C THR A 478 -29.12 13.38 12.80
N LYS A 479 -30.39 13.30 12.37
CA LYS A 479 -30.83 13.68 11.01
C LYS A 479 -30.69 15.17 10.77
N GLY A 480 -30.03 15.54 9.67
CA GLY A 480 -29.91 16.93 9.24
C GLY A 480 -28.65 17.22 8.44
N LEU A 481 -28.42 18.51 8.19
CA LEU A 481 -27.26 19.00 7.46
C LEU A 481 -26.10 19.30 8.42
N TYR A 482 -24.92 18.77 8.10
CA TYR A 482 -23.66 19.00 8.78
C TYR A 482 -22.69 19.68 7.82
N ILE A 483 -21.84 20.52 8.39
CA ILE A 483 -20.73 21.14 7.69
C ILE A 483 -19.44 20.60 8.30
N THR A 484 -18.53 20.14 7.45
CA THR A 484 -17.19 19.74 7.85
C THR A 484 -16.17 20.60 7.14
N ILE A 485 -15.20 21.14 7.88
CA ILE A 485 -14.04 21.83 7.33
C ILE A 485 -12.79 21.12 7.82
N GLY A 486 -11.85 20.86 6.92
CA GLY A 486 -10.67 20.09 7.29
C GLY A 486 -9.53 20.13 6.28
N MET A 487 -8.45 19.45 6.64
CA MET A 487 -7.24 19.32 5.84
C MET A 487 -7.08 17.87 5.37
N ARG A 488 -6.67 17.68 4.11
CA ARG A 488 -6.29 16.38 3.57
C ARG A 488 -4.81 16.38 3.18
N PHE A 489 -4.13 15.32 3.56
CA PHE A 489 -2.72 15.07 3.33
C PHE A 489 -2.59 13.83 2.45
N PHE A 490 -1.78 13.90 1.40
CA PHE A 490 -1.52 12.76 0.53
C PHE A 490 -0.15 12.16 0.81
N ASP A 491 -0.07 10.84 0.69
CA ASP A 491 1.17 10.10 0.79
C ASP A 491 1.45 9.36 -0.52
N TYR A 492 2.65 9.62 -1.07
CA TYR A 492 3.19 9.11 -2.32
C TYR A 492 4.59 9.66 -2.62
#